data_AF-A0ABD6E7G3-F1
#
_entry.id   AF-A0ABD6E7G3-F1
#
_cell.length_a   1.000
_cell.length_b   1.000
_cell.length_c   1.000
_cell.angle_alpha   90.00
_cell.angle_beta   90.00
_cell.angle_gamma   90.00
#
_symmetry.space_group_name_H-M   'P 1'
#
loop_
_entity.id
_entity.type
_entity.pdbx_description
1 polymer ?
#
loop_
_entity_poly.entity_id
_entity_poly.type
_entity_poly.pdbx_seq_one_letter_code
_entity_poly.pdbx_strand_id
1 'polypeptide(L)'
;MAEIIEQPLAQERKRTLRIYVQPVDVELEDDDSLLITALQSALPGASGLYYGNECKTVVKFDGKKLLPPADGWKERQYFVTLGCRSFDYPFGSYASASKQFERSVNAVQRMLARTGIYTDIHPGESVFFKKKASVKEDSSLTTKEHMSQITSKSEGMKQLLTTLVQRQSSVEAGDTEQKQLTPVEQQFIELARISTAKDTIIERQRTELNSIQKKMDQLERSLDAARDDLRKSGRRIDTQEEELSILRKLSHDQTFICEKINELTRRNKETEDLVNRQREQINVLISNLNDSGIGREATAGKSSSEPSPNDISRYVTTYEEGDRSRGVSTECSESLEMLSLLKAKNAKLENDMIAMDEKYNQLIEGYNRLVAETSTREPRSPVELVDKSFDKSFTDTEHSVLLPSMESPYSVTGEKDWKKEAERLKVDLTESEKKVAELTQLVDKLSTEATASEKRAMDAVATQKEISRSLNMAETKIQIFHVTNFYFMLTRVNLIRVHAPAWNQLLTTVDMLLTCLSTLLIYFISYFNFYILIFCVFFLHSLV
;
A
#
# COMPACT_ATOMS: atom_id res chain seq x y z
N MET A 1 15.76 64.91 29.51
CA MET A 1 15.14 63.93 28.60
C MET A 1 16.22 63.00 28.11
N ALA A 2 16.20 61.75 28.55
CA ALA A 2 16.98 60.65 28.00
C ALA A 2 16.06 59.42 28.08
N GLU A 3 15.53 59.01 26.95
CA GLU A 3 14.49 57.99 26.85
C GLU A 3 15.18 56.62 26.81
N ILE A 4 15.05 55.84 27.88
CA ILE A 4 15.62 54.49 27.96
C ILE A 4 14.72 53.56 27.16
N ILE A 5 15.12 53.27 25.93
CA ILE A 5 14.46 52.28 25.07
C ILE A 5 14.84 50.89 25.57
N GLU A 6 14.00 50.30 26.42
CA GLU A 6 14.08 48.87 26.72
C GLU A 6 13.75 48.05 25.47
N GLN A 7 14.73 47.32 24.93
CA GLN A 7 14.49 46.35 23.88
C GLN A 7 13.81 45.10 24.47
N PRO A 8 12.74 44.57 23.85
CA PRO A 8 12.09 43.37 24.35
C PRO A 8 13.00 42.16 24.14
N LEU A 9 13.36 41.48 25.24
CA LEU A 9 14.08 40.21 25.23
C LEU A 9 13.38 39.20 24.32
N ALA A 10 14.10 38.70 23.31
CA ALA A 10 13.57 37.78 22.32
C ALA A 10 13.06 36.50 23.00
N GLN A 11 11.74 36.35 23.03
CA GLN A 11 11.07 35.26 23.73
C GLN A 11 11.32 33.93 23.00
N GLU A 12 12.17 33.07 23.58
CA GLU A 12 12.51 31.77 22.99
C GLU A 12 11.24 30.94 22.72
N ARG A 13 10.96 30.67 21.45
CA ARG A 13 9.82 29.84 21.04
C ARG A 13 10.04 28.40 21.49
N LYS A 14 9.51 28.05 22.66
CA LYS A 14 9.55 26.72 23.27
C LYS A 14 8.83 25.69 22.38
N ARG A 15 9.57 24.98 21.53
CA ARG A 15 9.06 24.04 20.51
C ARG A 15 8.51 22.72 21.09
N THR A 16 8.30 22.62 22.40
CA THR A 16 7.88 21.40 23.08
C THR A 16 6.78 21.70 24.10
N LEU A 17 5.58 21.19 23.85
CA LEU A 17 4.50 21.16 24.82
C LEU A 17 4.62 19.87 25.65
N ARG A 18 4.54 19.98 26.98
CA ARG A 18 4.39 18.82 27.86
C ARG A 18 2.92 18.66 28.18
N ILE A 19 2.31 17.61 27.62
CA ILE A 19 0.91 17.27 27.86
C ILE A 19 0.88 16.30 29.04
N TYR A 20 0.02 16.58 30.02
CA TYR A 20 -0.29 15.69 31.12
C TYR A 20 -1.72 15.18 30.95
N VAL A 21 -1.95 13.91 31.24
CA VAL A 21 -3.30 13.33 31.33
C VAL A 21 -3.74 13.41 32.79
N GLN A 22 -5.03 13.62 33.04
CA GLN A 22 -5.59 13.59 34.39
C GLN A 22 -5.36 12.20 35.02
N PRO A 23 -5.01 12.10 36.32
CA PRO A 23 -4.95 10.82 37.01
C PRO A 23 -6.28 10.07 36.90
N VAL A 24 -6.19 8.75 36.75
CA VAL A 24 -7.35 7.85 36.69
C VAL A 24 -7.20 6.82 37.80
N ASP A 25 -8.23 6.71 38.63
CA ASP A 25 -8.31 5.68 39.67
C ASP A 25 -8.70 4.34 39.03
N VAL A 26 -8.00 3.27 39.40
CA VAL A 26 -8.22 1.92 38.86
C VAL A 26 -8.33 0.94 40.02
N GLU A 27 -9.37 0.12 40.01
CA GLU A 27 -9.65 -0.88 41.05
C GLU A 27 -8.59 -2.00 41.04
N LEU A 28 -8.30 -2.51 42.25
CA LEU A 28 -7.39 -3.65 42.48
C LEU A 28 -8.20 -4.95 42.63
N GLU A 29 -7.60 -6.11 42.31
CA GLU A 29 -8.16 -7.42 42.66
C GLU A 29 -8.00 -7.68 44.19
N ASP A 30 -8.73 -8.68 44.71
CA ASP A 30 -8.77 -9.07 46.14
C ASP A 30 -7.38 -9.41 46.77
N ASP A 31 -6.35 -9.56 45.95
CA ASP A 31 -4.97 -9.88 46.36
C ASP A 31 -4.00 -8.68 46.30
N ASP A 32 -4.55 -7.46 46.35
CA ASP A 32 -3.83 -6.19 46.17
C ASP A 32 -3.05 -6.11 44.84
N SER A 33 -3.49 -6.81 43.79
CA SER A 33 -2.86 -6.73 42.47
C SER A 33 -3.67 -5.90 41.47
N LEU A 34 -2.97 -5.29 40.50
CA LEU A 34 -3.60 -4.53 39.43
C LEU A 34 -3.64 -5.36 38.15
N LEU A 35 -4.83 -5.79 37.73
CA LEU A 35 -5.01 -6.57 36.51
C LEU A 35 -4.66 -5.72 35.26
N ILE A 36 -3.84 -6.24 34.34
CA ILE A 36 -3.38 -5.44 33.19
C ILE A 36 -4.54 -4.99 32.28
N THR A 37 -5.59 -5.79 32.19
CA THR A 37 -6.79 -5.46 31.40
C THR A 37 -7.61 -4.34 32.02
N ALA A 38 -7.64 -4.20 33.36
CA ALA A 38 -8.29 -3.08 34.04
C ALA A 38 -7.54 -1.76 33.77
N LEU A 39 -6.21 -1.80 33.82
CA LEU A 39 -5.38 -0.66 33.43
C LEU A 39 -5.56 -0.30 31.94
N GLN A 40 -5.68 -1.29 31.05
CA GLN A 40 -5.91 -1.08 29.61
C GLN A 40 -7.32 -0.58 29.27
N SER A 41 -8.35 -0.93 30.04
CA SER A 41 -9.69 -0.37 29.87
C SER A 41 -9.75 1.11 30.28
N ALA A 42 -8.98 1.51 31.29
CA ALA A 42 -8.83 2.90 31.69
C ALA A 42 -7.94 3.69 30.71
N LEU A 43 -6.83 3.09 30.25
CA LEU A 43 -5.81 3.73 29.43
C LEU A 43 -5.41 2.82 28.25
N PRO A 44 -6.07 2.96 27.08
CA PRO A 44 -5.76 2.17 25.89
C PRO A 44 -4.28 2.25 25.49
N GLY A 45 -3.66 1.09 25.24
CA GLY A 45 -2.23 1.00 24.92
C GLY A 45 -1.30 0.97 26.15
N ALA A 46 -1.83 0.91 27.38
CA ALA A 46 -1.04 0.62 28.57
C ALA A 46 -0.34 -0.75 28.46
N SER A 47 0.96 -0.77 28.73
CA SER A 47 1.81 -1.97 28.64
C SER A 47 2.57 -2.29 29.94
N GLY A 48 2.52 -1.39 30.92
CA GLY A 48 3.18 -1.51 32.21
C GLY A 48 3.10 -0.22 33.01
N LEU A 49 3.58 -0.26 34.25
CA LEU A 49 3.51 0.85 35.21
C LEU A 49 4.90 1.13 35.79
N TYR A 50 5.22 2.39 36.07
CA TYR A 50 6.44 2.78 36.76
C TYR A 50 6.19 3.95 37.72
N TYR A 51 7.04 4.11 38.73
CA TYR A 51 6.96 5.21 39.70
C TYR A 51 8.36 5.78 39.98
N GLY A 52 8.40 6.98 40.56
CA GLY A 52 9.64 7.70 40.89
C GLY A 52 9.98 8.81 39.91
N ASN A 53 10.39 9.97 40.45
CA ASN A 53 10.59 11.20 39.68
C ASN A 53 11.94 11.22 38.94
N GLU A 54 13.02 10.83 39.63
CA GLU A 54 14.38 10.85 39.08
C GLU A 54 14.85 9.46 38.66
N CYS A 55 14.64 8.45 39.51
CA CYS A 55 14.91 7.04 39.22
C CYS A 55 13.60 6.29 38.96
N LYS A 56 13.29 6.02 37.69
CA LYS A 56 12.08 5.30 37.28
C LYS A 56 12.18 3.83 37.69
N THR A 57 11.35 3.42 38.65
CA THR A 57 11.23 2.03 39.10
C THR A 57 10.02 1.39 38.42
N VAL A 58 10.24 0.34 37.64
CA VAL A 58 9.18 -0.39 36.94
C VAL A 58 8.49 -1.35 37.91
N VAL A 59 7.16 -1.36 37.89
CA VAL A 59 6.34 -2.29 38.69
C VAL A 59 6.43 -3.69 38.08
N LYS A 60 6.56 -4.71 38.93
CA LYS A 60 6.72 -6.10 38.49
C LYS A 60 5.44 -6.59 37.82
N PHE A 61 5.59 -7.22 36.66
CA PHE A 61 4.51 -7.84 35.90
C PHE A 61 4.72 -9.35 35.86
N ASP A 62 3.69 -10.13 36.17
CA ASP A 62 3.75 -11.60 36.21
C ASP A 62 3.28 -12.29 34.91
N GLY A 63 2.79 -11.51 33.94
CA GLY A 63 2.17 -12.00 32.70
C GLY A 63 0.66 -11.75 32.61
N LYS A 64 -0.03 -11.55 33.74
CA LYS A 64 -1.48 -11.25 33.84
C LYS A 64 -1.76 -9.96 34.63
N LYS A 65 -0.99 -9.72 35.69
CA LYS A 65 -1.20 -8.64 36.66
C LYS A 65 0.11 -7.95 37.05
N LEU A 66 -0.04 -6.71 37.48
CA LEU A 66 1.01 -5.89 38.08
C LEU A 66 0.98 -6.12 39.59
N LEU A 67 2.09 -6.62 40.13
CA LEU A 67 2.24 -6.91 41.54
C LEU A 67 2.58 -5.62 42.31
N PRO A 68 2.10 -5.45 43.55
CA PRO A 68 2.43 -4.30 44.36
C PRO A 68 3.96 -4.14 44.51
N PRO A 69 4.48 -2.90 44.58
CA PRO A 69 5.84 -2.63 45.04
C PRO A 69 6.11 -3.27 46.41
N ALA A 70 7.38 -3.46 46.78
CA ALA A 70 7.75 -4.08 48.06
C ALA A 70 7.22 -3.35 49.31
N ASP A 71 6.79 -2.09 49.14
CA ASP A 71 6.18 -1.24 50.16
C ASP A 71 4.69 -0.91 49.87
N GLY A 72 4.02 -1.72 49.03
CA GLY A 72 2.58 -1.65 48.74
C GLY A 72 2.14 -0.55 47.76
N TRP A 73 0.83 -0.46 47.51
CA TRP A 73 0.23 0.63 46.75
C TRP A 73 0.06 1.88 47.63
N LYS A 74 1.16 2.62 47.82
CA LYS A 74 1.11 3.95 48.48
C LYS A 74 0.51 5.00 47.56
N GLU A 75 0.00 6.08 48.16
CA GLU A 75 -0.31 7.36 47.50
C GLU A 75 0.97 7.98 46.90
N ARG A 76 1.28 7.62 45.65
CA ARG A 76 2.36 8.18 44.85
C ARG A 76 1.96 8.23 43.39
N GLN A 77 2.61 9.08 42.61
CA GLN A 77 2.35 9.15 41.18
C GLN A 77 2.91 7.91 40.48
N TYR A 78 2.00 7.08 39.97
CA TYR A 78 2.30 5.99 39.05
C TYR A 78 2.08 6.48 37.62
N PHE A 79 3.03 6.18 36.74
CA PHE A 79 3.03 6.56 35.35
C PHE A 79 2.89 5.32 34.48
N VAL A 80 2.01 5.39 33.48
CA VAL A 80 1.80 4.30 32.53
C VAL A 80 2.88 4.32 31.45
N THR A 81 3.40 3.14 31.12
CA THR A 81 4.21 2.93 29.92
C THR A 81 3.25 2.60 28.78
N LEU A 82 3.05 3.55 27.87
CA LEU A 82 2.33 3.31 26.63
C LEU A 82 3.25 2.56 25.65
N GLY A 83 2.80 1.41 25.17
CA GLY A 83 3.62 0.52 24.36
C GLY A 83 2.81 -0.05 23.21
N CYS A 84 3.09 0.42 22.00
CA CYS A 84 2.58 -0.20 20.77
C CYS A 84 3.37 -1.48 20.45
N ARG A 85 3.32 -2.46 21.36
CA ARG A 85 3.61 -3.85 21.04
C ARG A 85 2.29 -4.53 20.78
N SER A 86 2.23 -5.33 19.71
CA SER A 86 1.23 -6.38 19.57
C SER A 86 1.36 -7.31 20.78
N PHE A 87 0.58 -7.05 21.82
CA PHE A 87 0.43 -7.98 22.92
C PHE A 87 -0.36 -9.16 22.35
N ASP A 88 0.32 -10.28 22.11
CA ASP A 88 -0.29 -11.55 21.67
C ASP A 88 -1.13 -12.18 22.79
N TYR A 89 -2.15 -11.46 23.20
CA TYR A 89 -3.16 -11.87 24.17
C TYR A 89 -4.19 -12.76 23.46
N PRO A 90 -4.62 -13.87 24.06
CA PRO A 90 -3.80 -14.96 24.56
C PRO A 90 -3.68 -16.10 23.51
N PHE A 91 -3.50 -15.81 22.22
CA PHE A 91 -3.49 -16.84 21.16
C PHE A 91 -2.32 -17.85 21.28
N GLY A 92 -1.23 -17.50 21.98
CA GLY A 92 -0.20 -18.47 22.40
C GLY A 92 -0.74 -19.62 23.27
N SER A 93 -1.87 -19.40 23.95
CA SER A 93 -2.60 -20.44 24.67
C SER A 93 -3.21 -21.47 23.72
N TYR A 94 -3.69 -21.09 22.53
CA TYR A 94 -4.32 -22.02 21.59
C TYR A 94 -3.33 -23.05 21.02
N ALA A 95 -2.12 -22.61 20.65
CA ALA A 95 -1.06 -23.52 20.20
C ALA A 95 -0.57 -24.45 21.33
N SER A 96 -0.59 -23.97 22.57
CA SER A 96 -0.20 -24.73 23.76
C SER A 96 -1.29 -25.74 24.15
N ALA A 97 -2.54 -25.32 24.20
CA ALA A 97 -3.72 -26.12 24.50
C ALA A 97 -3.97 -27.18 23.42
N SER A 98 -3.80 -26.85 22.13
CA SER A 98 -3.88 -27.84 21.04
C SER A 98 -2.80 -28.91 21.19
N LYS A 99 -1.55 -28.55 21.52
CA LYS A 99 -0.50 -29.54 21.82
C LYS A 99 -0.79 -30.36 23.08
N GLN A 100 -1.45 -29.78 24.07
CA GLN A 100 -1.82 -30.48 25.31
C GLN A 100 -3.01 -31.44 25.09
N PHE A 101 -3.96 -31.06 24.24
CA PHE A 101 -5.05 -31.89 23.73
C PHE A 101 -4.54 -33.03 22.83
N GLU A 102 -3.66 -32.75 21.87
CA GLU A 102 -3.02 -33.80 21.07
C GLU A 102 -2.26 -34.80 21.95
N ARG A 103 -1.57 -34.33 23.01
CA ARG A 103 -0.90 -35.21 23.98
C ARG A 103 -1.88 -36.05 24.79
N SER A 104 -3.03 -35.51 25.22
CA SER A 104 -4.04 -36.26 25.97
C SER A 104 -4.78 -37.26 25.07
N VAL A 105 -5.15 -36.88 23.84
CA VAL A 105 -5.73 -37.79 22.83
C VAL A 105 -4.76 -38.93 22.50
N ASN A 106 -3.48 -38.63 22.25
CA ASN A 106 -2.46 -39.67 22.02
C ASN A 106 -2.17 -40.53 23.26
N ALA A 107 -2.44 -40.04 24.48
CA ALA A 107 -2.33 -40.84 25.70
C ALA A 107 -3.55 -41.78 25.84
N VAL A 108 -4.77 -41.28 25.62
CA VAL A 108 -6.01 -42.07 25.63
C VAL A 108 -6.00 -43.12 24.54
N GLN A 109 -5.59 -42.78 23.31
CA GLN A 109 -5.48 -43.72 22.19
C GLN A 109 -4.45 -44.83 22.48
N ARG A 110 -3.31 -44.50 23.10
CA ARG A 110 -2.33 -45.49 23.56
C ARG A 110 -2.83 -46.32 24.74
N MET A 111 -3.64 -45.76 25.64
CA MET A 111 -4.32 -46.55 26.68
C MET A 111 -5.29 -47.54 26.04
N LEU A 112 -6.23 -47.09 25.21
CA LEU A 112 -7.24 -47.94 24.57
C LEU A 112 -6.60 -49.05 23.72
N ALA A 113 -5.53 -48.74 22.98
CA ALA A 113 -4.75 -49.75 22.25
C ALA A 113 -4.03 -50.76 23.15
N ARG A 114 -3.73 -50.39 24.41
CA ARG A 114 -3.08 -51.24 25.40
C ARG A 114 -4.05 -52.01 26.29
N THR A 115 -5.31 -51.59 26.40
CA THR A 115 -6.37 -52.31 27.13
C THR A 115 -6.96 -53.48 26.34
N GLY A 116 -6.71 -53.59 25.03
CA GLY A 116 -7.08 -54.76 24.23
C GLY A 116 -8.59 -54.96 23.97
N ILE A 117 -9.43 -53.96 24.27
CA ILE A 117 -10.90 -54.07 24.22
C ILE A 117 -11.47 -54.12 22.78
N TYR A 118 -10.63 -53.87 21.75
CA TYR A 118 -11.04 -53.85 20.34
C TYR A 118 -10.31 -54.87 19.45
N THR A 119 -9.83 -55.98 20.01
CA THR A 119 -9.26 -57.09 19.24
C THR A 119 -10.06 -58.39 19.40
N ASP A 120 -11.38 -58.35 19.19
CA ASP A 120 -12.17 -59.58 18.99
C ASP A 120 -13.48 -59.39 18.20
N ILE A 121 -13.40 -58.83 16.98
CA ILE A 121 -14.45 -59.01 15.95
C ILE A 121 -13.79 -59.27 14.59
N HIS A 122 -13.76 -60.57 14.22
CA HIS A 122 -13.50 -61.18 12.92
C HIS A 122 -12.17 -60.93 12.14
N PRO A 123 -11.53 -62.01 11.64
CA PRO A 123 -10.38 -61.92 10.74
C PRO A 123 -10.81 -61.77 9.27
N GLY A 124 -10.62 -60.58 8.70
CA GLY A 124 -10.82 -60.31 7.27
C GLY A 124 -10.25 -58.94 6.89
N GLU A 125 -9.61 -58.86 5.72
CA GLU A 125 -9.11 -57.62 5.09
C GLU A 125 -8.04 -56.82 5.85
N SER A 126 -6.84 -57.38 5.93
CA SER A 126 -5.61 -56.65 6.23
C SER A 126 -5.14 -55.75 5.07
N VAL A 127 -5.74 -54.57 4.85
CA VAL A 127 -5.18 -53.53 3.96
C VAL A 127 -5.24 -52.12 4.55
N PHE A 128 -4.30 -51.82 5.44
CA PHE A 128 -3.98 -50.47 5.93
C PHE A 128 -2.45 -50.28 5.87
N PHE A 129 -1.87 -49.26 5.24
CA PHE A 129 -2.43 -48.23 4.34
C PHE A 129 -1.27 -47.73 3.43
N LYS A 130 -1.44 -47.62 2.09
CA LYS A 130 -0.36 -47.14 1.19
C LYS A 130 -0.71 -45.78 0.57
N LYS A 131 0.09 -44.78 0.94
CA LYS A 131 0.07 -43.36 0.54
C LYS A 131 -0.06 -43.12 -0.98
N LYS A 132 -1.18 -42.54 -1.46
CA LYS A 132 -1.21 -41.48 -2.50
C LYS A 132 -2.61 -40.87 -2.78
N ALA A 133 -2.64 -39.53 -2.72
CA ALA A 133 -3.33 -38.54 -3.57
C ALA A 133 -4.71 -38.78 -4.25
N SER A 134 -5.52 -37.71 -4.14
CA SER A 134 -6.40 -37.10 -5.16
C SER A 134 -7.91 -37.46 -5.23
N VAL A 135 -8.71 -36.39 -5.06
CA VAL A 135 -9.94 -36.02 -5.80
C VAL A 135 -11.32 -36.61 -5.39
N LYS A 136 -12.21 -35.65 -5.06
CA LYS A 136 -13.69 -35.63 -5.03
C LYS A 136 -14.44 -36.43 -3.97
N GLU A 137 -15.07 -35.68 -3.06
CA GLU A 137 -16.22 -36.10 -2.26
C GLU A 137 -17.52 -36.01 -3.07
N ASP A 138 -18.36 -37.03 -2.96
CA ASP A 138 -19.80 -36.98 -3.25
C ASP A 138 -20.49 -38.10 -2.45
N SER A 139 -20.91 -37.83 -1.20
CA SER A 139 -21.69 -38.79 -0.40
C SER A 139 -22.50 -38.15 0.74
N SER A 140 -23.53 -37.36 0.41
CA SER A 140 -24.42 -36.73 1.39
C SER A 140 -25.75 -37.49 1.58
N LEU A 141 -25.72 -38.77 1.98
CA LEU A 141 -26.93 -39.62 1.94
C LEU A 141 -26.99 -40.79 2.97
N THR A 142 -26.59 -40.59 4.23
CA THR A 142 -26.80 -41.60 5.31
C THR A 142 -27.33 -41.05 6.64
N THR A 143 -27.28 -39.74 6.90
CA THR A 143 -27.57 -39.18 8.25
C THR A 143 -29.05 -39.03 8.60
N LYS A 144 -29.97 -39.06 7.61
CA LYS A 144 -31.40 -38.76 7.85
C LYS A 144 -32.19 -39.93 8.45
N GLU A 145 -31.88 -41.18 8.10
CA GLU A 145 -32.68 -42.34 8.54
C GLU A 145 -32.43 -42.73 10.00
N HIS A 146 -31.21 -42.55 10.53
CA HIS A 146 -30.94 -42.75 11.95
C HIS A 146 -31.62 -41.70 12.86
N MET A 147 -32.05 -40.56 12.31
CA MET A 147 -32.60 -39.47 13.12
C MET A 147 -34.06 -39.70 13.54
N SER A 148 -34.88 -40.41 12.74
CA SER A 148 -36.29 -40.70 13.05
C SER A 148 -36.49 -41.86 14.05
N GLN A 149 -35.54 -42.80 14.12
CA GLN A 149 -35.57 -43.89 15.11
C GLN A 149 -35.15 -43.46 16.52
N ILE A 150 -34.42 -42.35 16.66
CA ILE A 150 -33.96 -41.84 17.97
C ILE A 150 -35.04 -40.93 18.60
N THR A 151 -35.70 -40.09 17.80
CA THR A 151 -36.78 -39.20 18.29
C THR A 151 -37.97 -40.00 18.85
N SER A 152 -38.42 -41.04 18.15
CA SER A 152 -39.54 -41.90 18.60
C SER A 152 -39.28 -42.61 19.93
N LYS A 153 -38.04 -43.05 20.20
CA LYS A 153 -37.65 -43.66 21.49
C LYS A 153 -37.58 -42.63 22.63
N SER A 154 -37.10 -41.42 22.34
CA SER A 154 -37.08 -40.29 23.30
C SER A 154 -38.50 -39.91 23.75
N GLU A 155 -39.45 -39.90 22.82
CA GLU A 155 -40.83 -39.46 23.06
C GLU A 155 -41.62 -40.44 23.95
N GLY A 156 -41.48 -41.75 23.74
CA GLY A 156 -42.06 -42.77 24.63
C GLY A 156 -41.49 -42.72 26.06
N MET A 157 -40.20 -42.42 26.21
CA MET A 157 -39.57 -42.30 27.54
C MET A 157 -39.97 -41.00 28.26
N LYS A 158 -40.21 -39.91 27.52
CA LYS A 158 -40.83 -38.69 28.06
C LYS A 158 -42.26 -38.95 28.55
N GLN A 159 -43.08 -39.68 27.79
CA GLN A 159 -44.45 -40.02 28.22
C GLN A 159 -44.49 -40.88 29.49
N LEU A 160 -43.55 -41.83 29.65
CA LEU A 160 -43.39 -42.61 30.88
C LEU A 160 -42.97 -41.75 32.09
N LEU A 161 -42.02 -40.82 31.90
CA LEU A 161 -41.64 -39.88 32.96
C LEU A 161 -42.79 -38.95 33.35
N THR A 162 -43.54 -38.42 32.38
CA THR A 162 -44.72 -37.58 32.65
C THR A 162 -45.80 -38.36 33.41
N THR A 163 -46.12 -39.59 33.03
CA THR A 163 -47.12 -40.41 33.75
C THR A 163 -46.66 -40.83 35.16
N LEU A 164 -45.35 -41.03 35.40
CA LEU A 164 -44.80 -41.28 36.73
C LEU A 164 -44.78 -40.02 37.61
N VAL A 165 -44.39 -38.86 37.07
CA VAL A 165 -44.42 -37.58 37.80
C VAL A 165 -45.87 -37.16 38.09
N GLN A 166 -46.80 -37.36 37.15
CA GLN A 166 -48.21 -37.06 37.36
C GLN A 166 -48.87 -38.01 38.38
N ARG A 167 -48.33 -39.23 38.56
CA ARG A 167 -48.64 -40.13 39.68
C ARG A 167 -48.06 -39.70 41.02
N GLN A 168 -47.03 -38.84 41.05
CA GLN A 168 -46.51 -38.25 42.28
C GLN A 168 -47.31 -36.99 42.67
N SER A 169 -47.73 -36.16 41.70
CA SER A 169 -48.54 -34.96 41.96
C SER A 169 -50.00 -35.25 42.31
N SER A 170 -50.54 -36.43 41.97
CA SER A 170 -51.92 -36.83 42.31
C SER A 170 -52.08 -37.40 43.72
N VAL A 171 -51.05 -37.33 44.57
CA VAL A 171 -51.02 -37.93 45.93
C VAL A 171 -51.21 -36.87 47.03
N GLU A 172 -51.29 -35.58 46.70
CA GLU A 172 -51.56 -34.51 47.70
C GLU A 172 -53.04 -34.39 48.13
N ALA A 173 -53.92 -35.30 47.67
CA ALA A 173 -55.35 -35.26 47.97
C ALA A 173 -55.95 -36.66 48.23
N GLY A 174 -55.50 -37.33 49.29
CA GLY A 174 -56.13 -38.56 49.79
C GLY A 174 -55.16 -39.49 50.50
N ASP A 175 -55.57 -39.97 51.67
CA ASP A 175 -54.76 -40.79 52.58
C ASP A 175 -54.46 -42.21 52.07
N THR A 176 -53.54 -42.88 52.79
CA THR A 176 -53.15 -44.31 52.73
C THR A 176 -52.29 -44.85 51.57
N GLU A 177 -51.31 -45.66 51.99
CA GLU A 177 -50.28 -46.38 51.21
C GLU A 177 -49.27 -45.53 50.43
N GLN A 178 -48.26 -45.05 51.16
CA GLN A 178 -46.92 -44.83 50.58
C GLN A 178 -46.36 -46.16 50.06
N LYS A 179 -46.69 -46.50 48.81
CA LYS A 179 -46.01 -47.56 48.08
C LYS A 179 -44.60 -47.10 47.76
N GLN A 180 -43.69 -47.30 48.71
CA GLN A 180 -42.27 -47.00 48.55
C GLN A 180 -41.76 -47.70 47.30
N LEU A 181 -41.47 -46.91 46.26
CA LEU A 181 -40.82 -47.38 45.04
C LEU A 181 -39.56 -48.13 45.48
N THR A 182 -39.39 -49.34 44.97
CA THR A 182 -38.21 -50.14 45.28
C THR A 182 -36.96 -49.35 44.87
N PRO A 183 -35.81 -49.52 45.55
CA PRO A 183 -34.58 -48.79 45.21
C PRO A 183 -34.19 -48.93 43.72
N VAL A 184 -34.55 -50.05 43.11
CA VAL A 184 -34.37 -50.34 41.67
C VAL A 184 -35.28 -49.46 40.80
N GLU A 185 -36.57 -49.30 41.15
CA GLU A 185 -37.48 -48.39 40.41
C GLU A 185 -37.05 -46.93 40.52
N GLN A 186 -36.53 -46.49 41.67
CA GLN A 186 -35.94 -45.16 41.81
C GLN A 186 -34.71 -44.98 40.90
N GLN A 187 -33.81 -45.96 40.84
CA GLN A 187 -32.65 -45.95 39.93
C GLN A 187 -33.07 -45.89 38.46
N PHE A 188 -34.13 -46.60 38.04
CA PHE A 188 -34.64 -46.50 36.66
C PHE A 188 -35.23 -45.11 36.35
N ILE A 189 -35.96 -44.50 37.28
CA ILE A 189 -36.48 -43.12 37.13
C ILE A 189 -35.32 -42.12 37.02
N GLU A 190 -34.28 -42.29 37.84
CA GLU A 190 -33.09 -41.45 37.80
C GLU A 190 -32.32 -41.63 36.48
N LEU A 191 -32.13 -42.86 35.99
CA LEU A 191 -31.51 -43.12 34.68
C LEU A 191 -32.29 -42.45 33.53
N ALA A 192 -33.62 -42.51 33.56
CA ALA A 192 -34.47 -41.88 32.55
C ALA A 192 -34.38 -40.34 32.60
N ARG A 193 -34.30 -39.74 33.80
CA ARG A 193 -34.04 -38.31 33.98
C ARG A 193 -32.64 -37.92 33.47
N ILE A 194 -31.61 -38.69 33.78
CA ILE A 194 -30.25 -38.45 33.29
C ILE A 194 -30.19 -38.57 31.76
N SER A 195 -30.85 -39.58 31.17
CA SER A 195 -30.91 -39.75 29.71
C SER A 195 -31.59 -38.57 29.03
N THR A 196 -32.76 -38.13 29.52
CA THR A 196 -33.49 -37.00 28.92
C THR A 196 -32.76 -35.66 29.11
N ALA A 197 -32.07 -35.45 30.25
CA ALA A 197 -31.18 -34.31 30.45
C ALA A 197 -29.99 -34.33 29.48
N LYS A 198 -29.35 -35.49 29.29
CA LYS A 198 -28.25 -35.69 28.34
C LYS A 198 -28.68 -35.40 26.90
N ASP A 199 -29.84 -35.90 26.46
CA ASP A 199 -30.37 -35.64 25.11
C ASP A 199 -30.64 -34.15 24.90
N THR A 200 -31.15 -33.45 25.92
CA THR A 200 -31.37 -31.99 25.88
C THR A 200 -30.05 -31.21 25.76
N ILE A 201 -29.00 -31.65 26.45
CA ILE A 201 -27.65 -31.07 26.34
C ILE A 201 -27.06 -31.32 24.94
N ILE A 202 -27.21 -32.53 24.40
CA ILE A 202 -26.73 -32.88 23.05
C ILE A 202 -27.42 -32.00 21.99
N GLU A 203 -28.73 -31.82 22.07
CA GLU A 203 -29.46 -31.01 21.09
C GLU A 203 -29.11 -29.52 21.21
N ARG A 204 -28.91 -29.02 22.43
CA ARG A 204 -28.34 -27.69 22.65
C ARG A 204 -26.95 -27.56 22.00
N GLN A 205 -26.04 -28.48 22.25
CA GLN A 205 -24.69 -28.47 21.66
C GLN A 205 -24.72 -28.54 20.12
N ARG A 206 -25.65 -29.29 19.53
CA ARG A 206 -25.86 -29.31 18.07
C ARG A 206 -26.32 -27.97 17.52
N THR A 207 -27.28 -27.30 18.18
CA THR A 207 -27.73 -25.96 17.74
C THR A 207 -26.63 -24.91 17.90
N GLU A 208 -25.84 -24.96 18.97
CA GLU A 208 -24.68 -24.10 19.18
C GLU A 208 -23.59 -24.36 18.12
N LEU A 209 -23.24 -25.61 17.82
CA LEU A 209 -22.32 -25.99 16.73
C LEU A 209 -22.79 -25.50 15.37
N ASN A 210 -24.07 -25.70 15.03
CA ASN A 210 -24.66 -25.22 13.78
C ASN A 210 -24.66 -23.68 13.68
N SER A 211 -24.79 -22.97 14.81
CA SER A 211 -24.66 -21.51 14.87
C SER A 211 -23.21 -21.05 14.65
N ILE A 212 -22.25 -21.74 15.26
CA ILE A 212 -20.81 -21.47 15.09
C ILE A 212 -20.38 -21.73 13.64
N GLN A 213 -20.79 -22.86 13.05
CA GLN A 213 -20.48 -23.18 11.65
C GLN A 213 -20.98 -22.08 10.71
N LYS A 214 -22.25 -21.66 10.82
CA LYS A 214 -22.80 -20.56 10.00
C LYS A 214 -22.02 -19.25 10.15
N LYS A 215 -21.54 -18.92 11.36
CA LYS A 215 -20.68 -17.75 11.60
C LYS A 215 -19.30 -17.92 10.96
N MET A 216 -18.73 -19.13 10.99
CA MET A 216 -17.46 -19.44 10.31
C MET A 216 -17.60 -19.27 8.80
N ASP A 217 -18.63 -19.87 8.19
CA ASP A 217 -18.93 -19.75 6.76
C ASP A 217 -19.19 -18.29 6.33
N GLN A 218 -19.73 -17.46 7.23
CA GLN A 218 -19.95 -16.03 6.99
C GLN A 218 -18.65 -15.22 7.08
N LEU A 219 -17.79 -15.50 8.07
CA LEU A 219 -16.48 -14.87 8.22
C LEU A 219 -15.55 -15.22 7.07
N GLU A 220 -15.55 -16.48 6.61
CA GLU A 220 -14.77 -16.93 5.46
C GLU A 220 -15.15 -16.17 4.18
N ARG A 221 -16.45 -16.10 3.86
CA ARG A 221 -16.97 -15.27 2.74
C ARG A 221 -16.61 -13.79 2.87
N SER A 222 -16.67 -13.22 4.08
CA SER A 222 -16.27 -11.83 4.32
C SER A 222 -14.76 -11.61 4.13
N LEU A 223 -13.94 -12.61 4.47
CA LEU A 223 -12.50 -12.57 4.37
C LEU A 223 -12.06 -12.69 2.90
N ASP A 224 -12.71 -13.54 2.11
CA ASP A 224 -12.44 -13.64 0.67
C ASP A 224 -12.89 -12.40 -0.10
N ALA A 225 -14.03 -11.80 0.24
CA ALA A 225 -14.43 -10.50 -0.30
C ALA A 225 -13.37 -9.40 -0.02
N ALA A 226 -12.86 -9.35 1.22
CA ALA A 226 -11.81 -8.41 1.60
C ALA A 226 -10.47 -8.68 0.88
N ARG A 227 -10.12 -9.95 0.64
CA ARG A 227 -8.95 -10.34 -0.18
C ARG A 227 -9.09 -9.87 -1.63
N ASP A 228 -10.27 -10.02 -2.23
CA ASP A 228 -10.52 -9.57 -3.60
C ASP A 228 -10.48 -8.04 -3.72
N ASP A 229 -10.99 -7.31 -2.74
CA ASP A 229 -10.90 -5.84 -2.72
C ASP A 229 -9.47 -5.34 -2.48
N LEU A 230 -8.69 -6.02 -1.62
CA LEU A 230 -7.25 -5.76 -1.49
C LEU A 230 -6.53 -6.02 -2.82
N ARG A 231 -6.87 -7.11 -3.53
CA ARG A 231 -6.29 -7.46 -4.83
C ARG A 231 -6.68 -6.48 -5.94
N LYS A 232 -7.91 -5.94 -5.92
CA LYS A 232 -8.34 -4.83 -6.81
C LYS A 232 -7.54 -3.56 -6.49
N SER A 233 -7.34 -3.26 -5.21
CA SER A 233 -6.61 -2.06 -4.81
C SER A 233 -5.12 -2.13 -5.12
N GLY A 234 -4.49 -3.30 -4.99
CA GLY A 234 -3.11 -3.56 -5.43
C GLY A 234 -2.93 -3.21 -6.91
N ARG A 235 -3.78 -3.77 -7.80
CA ARG A 235 -3.72 -3.45 -9.24
C ARG A 235 -3.84 -1.95 -9.55
N ARG A 236 -4.62 -1.19 -8.78
CA ARG A 236 -4.72 0.28 -8.97
C ARG A 236 -3.43 0.99 -8.58
N ILE A 237 -2.76 0.53 -7.51
CA ILE A 237 -1.45 1.06 -7.09
C ILE A 237 -0.39 0.75 -8.16
N ASP A 238 -0.40 -0.46 -8.71
CA ASP A 238 0.52 -0.86 -9.79
C ASP A 238 0.39 0.08 -11.01
N THR A 239 -0.85 0.32 -11.48
CA THR A 239 -1.12 1.27 -12.58
C THR A 239 -0.71 2.70 -12.23
N GLN A 240 -0.94 3.17 -11.01
CA GLN A 240 -0.53 4.52 -10.58
C GLN A 240 1.01 4.67 -10.50
N GLU A 241 1.75 3.63 -10.14
CA GLU A 241 3.21 3.68 -10.15
C GLU A 241 3.78 3.62 -11.59
N GLU A 242 3.11 2.93 -12.52
CA GLU A 242 3.41 3.00 -13.96
C GLU A 242 3.19 4.43 -14.51
N GLU A 243 2.07 5.08 -14.19
CA GLU A 243 1.79 6.48 -14.54
C GLU A 243 2.85 7.43 -13.96
N LEU A 244 3.20 7.29 -12.67
CA LEU A 244 4.25 8.08 -12.03
C LEU A 244 5.63 7.82 -12.65
N SER A 245 5.94 6.59 -13.07
CA SER A 245 7.16 6.26 -13.80
C SER A 245 7.26 6.99 -15.14
N ILE A 246 6.14 7.09 -15.88
CA ILE A 246 6.05 7.86 -17.12
C ILE A 246 6.25 9.36 -16.84
N LEU A 247 5.58 9.92 -15.83
CA LEU A 247 5.72 11.33 -15.45
C LEU A 247 7.15 11.71 -15.00
N ARG A 248 7.84 10.82 -14.27
CA ARG A 248 9.25 11.00 -13.89
C ARG A 248 10.17 11.05 -15.13
N LYS A 249 9.94 10.20 -16.13
CA LYS A 249 10.68 10.23 -17.41
C LYS A 249 10.41 11.53 -18.17
N LEU A 250 9.14 11.92 -18.33
CA LEU A 250 8.76 13.16 -19.01
C LEU A 250 9.36 14.40 -18.33
N SER A 251 9.43 14.43 -17.01
CA SER A 251 10.08 15.51 -16.24
C SER A 251 11.60 15.55 -16.46
N HIS A 252 12.26 14.40 -16.62
CA HIS A 252 13.67 14.34 -16.98
C HIS A 252 13.91 14.87 -18.40
N ASP A 253 13.11 14.42 -19.37
CA ASP A 253 13.17 14.87 -20.77
C ASP A 253 12.90 16.39 -20.88
N GLN A 254 11.92 16.91 -20.14
CA GLN A 254 11.65 18.35 -20.06
C GLN A 254 12.84 19.13 -19.51
N THR A 255 13.51 18.61 -18.49
CA THR A 255 14.71 19.24 -17.91
C THR A 255 15.84 19.31 -18.93
N PHE A 256 16.10 18.20 -19.63
CA PHE A 256 17.08 18.14 -20.72
C PHE A 256 16.75 19.08 -21.88
N ILE A 257 15.47 19.19 -22.27
CA ILE A 257 15.00 20.13 -23.30
C ILE A 257 15.22 21.58 -22.85
N CYS A 258 14.91 21.93 -21.59
CA CYS A 258 15.17 23.26 -21.04
C CYS A 258 16.68 23.60 -21.03
N GLU A 259 17.54 22.67 -20.63
CA GLU A 259 19.00 22.84 -20.73
C GLU A 259 19.44 23.06 -22.19
N LYS A 260 18.86 22.31 -23.13
CA LYS A 260 19.17 22.45 -24.56
C LYS A 260 18.71 23.77 -25.16
N ILE A 261 17.53 24.26 -24.77
CA ILE A 261 17.01 25.58 -25.16
C ILE A 261 17.92 26.69 -24.60
N ASN A 262 18.35 26.59 -23.34
CA ASN A 262 19.28 27.56 -22.74
C ASN A 262 20.63 27.57 -23.47
N GLU A 263 21.15 26.40 -23.85
CA GLU A 263 22.40 26.28 -24.62
C GLU A 263 22.28 26.91 -26.02
N LEU A 264 21.16 26.69 -26.72
CA LEU A 264 20.88 27.28 -28.04
C LEU A 264 20.65 28.79 -27.95
N THR A 265 19.91 29.27 -26.95
CA THR A 265 19.69 30.69 -26.67
C THR A 265 21.02 31.41 -26.43
N ARG A 266 21.93 30.80 -25.65
CA ARG A 266 23.29 31.33 -25.44
C ARG A 266 24.06 31.44 -26.76
N ARG A 267 24.11 30.36 -27.57
CA ARG A 267 24.78 30.39 -28.89
C ARG A 267 24.19 31.47 -29.80
N ASN A 268 22.87 31.60 -29.85
CA ASN A 268 22.20 32.58 -30.70
C ASN A 268 22.59 34.01 -30.32
N LYS A 269 22.65 34.31 -29.01
CA LYS A 269 23.13 35.60 -28.51
C LYS A 269 24.60 35.84 -28.87
N GLU A 270 25.47 34.84 -28.73
CA GLU A 270 26.88 34.95 -29.11
C GLU A 270 27.07 35.23 -30.61
N THR A 271 26.24 34.63 -31.47
CA THR A 271 26.23 34.93 -32.91
C THR A 271 25.65 36.31 -33.22
N GLU A 272 24.63 36.77 -32.49
CA GLU A 272 24.06 38.11 -32.63
C GLU A 272 25.09 39.19 -32.22
N ASP A 273 25.77 39.01 -31.09
CA ASP A 273 26.88 39.86 -30.63
C ASP A 273 28.06 39.88 -31.62
N LEU A 274 28.30 38.78 -32.37
CA LEU A 274 29.30 38.75 -33.44
C LEU A 274 28.83 39.54 -34.68
N VAL A 275 27.59 39.33 -35.14
CA VAL A 275 27.01 40.06 -36.27
C VAL A 275 26.94 41.57 -35.99
N ASN A 276 26.61 41.96 -34.76
CA ASN A 276 26.60 43.38 -34.35
C ASN A 276 28.00 44.00 -34.40
N ARG A 277 29.04 43.27 -33.94
CA ARG A 277 30.44 43.71 -34.07
C ARG A 277 30.89 43.82 -35.53
N GLN A 278 30.48 42.90 -36.40
CA GLN A 278 30.77 42.95 -37.83
C GLN A 278 30.05 44.13 -38.52
N ARG A 279 28.78 44.38 -38.18
CA ARG A 279 28.03 45.55 -38.67
C ARG A 279 28.72 46.85 -38.28
N GLU A 280 29.19 46.97 -37.04
CA GLU A 280 29.89 48.18 -36.59
C GLU A 280 31.22 48.39 -37.32
N GLN A 281 32.00 47.33 -37.56
CA GLN A 281 33.20 47.39 -38.38
C GLN A 281 32.89 47.83 -39.83
N ILE A 282 31.81 47.31 -40.43
CA ILE A 282 31.36 47.70 -41.76
C ILE A 282 30.93 49.18 -41.78
N ASN A 283 30.21 49.65 -40.77
CA ASN A 283 29.81 51.07 -40.66
C ASN A 283 31.05 51.99 -40.57
N VAL A 284 32.04 51.64 -39.76
CA VAL A 284 33.31 52.39 -39.66
C VAL A 284 34.05 52.41 -41.01
N LEU A 285 34.11 51.28 -41.73
CA LEU A 285 34.71 51.23 -43.07
C LEU A 285 33.95 52.10 -44.08
N ILE A 286 32.61 52.13 -44.04
CA ILE A 286 31.77 52.98 -44.90
C ILE A 286 32.01 54.46 -44.60
N SER A 287 32.06 54.87 -43.31
CA SER A 287 32.39 56.24 -42.93
C SER A 287 33.78 56.64 -43.41
N ASN A 288 34.79 55.80 -43.17
CA ASN A 288 36.16 56.05 -43.65
C ASN A 288 36.23 56.19 -45.18
N LEU A 289 35.48 55.39 -45.94
CA LEU A 289 35.40 55.52 -47.40
C LEU A 289 34.76 56.85 -47.82
N ASN A 290 33.67 57.27 -47.17
CA ASN A 290 33.04 58.55 -47.44
C ASN A 290 33.95 59.75 -47.10
N ASP A 291 34.67 59.68 -45.98
CA ASP A 291 35.60 60.71 -45.53
C ASP A 291 36.89 60.76 -46.38
N SER A 292 37.31 59.62 -46.96
CA SER A 292 38.49 59.53 -47.85
C SER A 292 38.35 60.22 -49.21
N GLY A 293 37.16 60.78 -49.53
CA GLY A 293 37.03 61.82 -50.55
C GLY A 293 37.16 61.41 -52.02
N ILE A 294 37.34 60.12 -52.34
CA ILE A 294 37.54 59.62 -53.73
C ILE A 294 36.35 59.96 -54.67
N GLY A 295 35.18 60.31 -54.12
CA GLY A 295 33.98 60.68 -54.87
C GLY A 295 33.73 62.18 -55.11
N ARG A 296 34.65 63.10 -54.79
CA ARG A 296 34.41 64.56 -54.94
C ARG A 296 35.52 65.36 -55.62
N GLU A 297 35.96 64.94 -56.80
CA GLU A 297 36.53 65.88 -57.78
C GLU A 297 36.42 65.37 -59.24
N ALA A 298 35.21 65.45 -59.82
CA ALA A 298 34.97 65.11 -61.24
C ALA A 298 33.85 65.91 -61.91
N THR A 299 33.61 67.16 -61.50
CA THR A 299 32.70 68.10 -62.20
C THR A 299 33.32 69.47 -62.43
N ALA A 300 34.53 69.52 -62.99
CA ALA A 300 35.05 70.70 -63.68
C ALA A 300 36.18 70.30 -64.67
N GLY A 301 36.03 70.63 -65.96
CA GLY A 301 37.20 70.86 -66.83
C GLY A 301 37.88 69.67 -67.52
N LYS A 302 37.22 69.08 -68.51
CA LYS A 302 37.74 68.89 -69.88
C LYS A 302 39.28 68.73 -70.05
N SER A 303 39.82 67.52 -70.05
CA SER A 303 40.98 67.16 -70.90
C SER A 303 41.14 65.64 -71.07
N SER A 304 41.86 65.25 -72.12
CA SER A 304 42.04 63.89 -72.62
C SER A 304 43.16 63.11 -71.91
N SER A 305 42.89 61.87 -71.50
CA SER A 305 43.76 60.71 -71.79
C SER A 305 43.16 59.42 -71.21
N GLU A 306 43.12 58.35 -72.02
CA GLU A 306 42.83 56.99 -71.54
C GLU A 306 44.00 56.46 -70.70
N PRO A 307 43.77 55.90 -69.49
CA PRO A 307 44.75 55.04 -68.84
C PRO A 307 44.72 53.63 -69.45
N SER A 308 45.91 53.12 -69.77
CA SER A 308 46.10 51.80 -70.40
C SER A 308 45.61 50.64 -69.51
N PRO A 309 45.10 49.52 -70.07
CA PRO A 309 44.68 48.34 -69.30
C PRO A 309 45.77 47.64 -68.44
N ASN A 310 47.04 48.08 -68.51
CA ASN A 310 48.16 47.39 -67.87
C ASN A 310 48.45 47.78 -66.41
N ASP A 311 47.89 48.88 -65.88
CA ASP A 311 48.23 49.34 -64.52
C ASP A 311 47.39 48.70 -63.40
N ILE A 312 46.29 48.00 -63.72
CA ILE A 312 45.50 47.25 -62.72
C ILE A 312 46.19 45.93 -62.30
N SER A 313 47.06 45.38 -63.16
CA SER A 313 47.73 44.10 -62.90
C SER A 313 48.84 44.15 -61.82
N ARG A 314 49.32 45.36 -61.46
CA ARG A 314 50.39 45.54 -60.45
C ARG A 314 49.93 45.68 -59.00
N TYR A 315 48.65 45.94 -58.74
CA TYR A 315 48.13 46.05 -57.36
C TYR A 315 47.51 44.76 -56.81
N VAL A 316 47.43 43.70 -57.63
CA VAL A 316 46.84 42.40 -57.26
C VAL A 316 47.92 41.34 -56.94
N THR A 317 49.19 41.60 -57.27
CA THR A 317 50.28 40.60 -57.25
C THR A 317 51.30 40.75 -56.11
N THR A 318 51.06 41.60 -55.10
CA THR A 318 51.96 41.79 -53.94
C THR A 318 51.37 41.35 -52.60
N TYR A 319 50.38 40.43 -52.61
CA TYR A 319 49.87 39.76 -51.41
C TYR A 319 49.87 38.22 -51.51
N GLU A 320 50.61 37.67 -52.46
CA GLU A 320 50.95 36.24 -52.50
C GLU A 320 52.38 36.00 -52.02
N GLU A 321 52.59 36.07 -50.70
CA GLU A 321 53.52 35.20 -49.95
C GLU A 321 53.43 35.48 -48.43
N GLY A 322 53.42 34.43 -47.61
CA GLY A 322 53.48 34.56 -46.14
C GLY A 322 52.23 34.14 -45.35
N ASP A 323 52.05 32.83 -45.18
CA ASP A 323 51.59 32.21 -43.92
C ASP A 323 50.12 32.39 -43.43
N ARG A 324 49.19 32.96 -44.21
CA ARG A 324 47.74 32.96 -43.86
C ARG A 324 46.84 32.04 -44.68
N SER A 325 47.17 31.79 -45.95
CA SER A 325 46.27 31.05 -46.86
C SER A 325 46.12 29.55 -46.52
N ARG A 326 47.02 28.97 -45.71
CA ARG A 326 46.95 27.56 -45.31
C ARG A 326 45.95 27.32 -44.16
N GLY A 327 45.78 28.27 -43.24
CA GLY A 327 44.80 28.17 -42.14
C GLY A 327 43.36 28.45 -42.56
N VAL A 328 43.15 29.49 -43.37
CA VAL A 328 41.80 29.86 -43.86
C VAL A 328 41.21 28.77 -44.77
N SER A 329 42.05 28.05 -45.52
CA SER A 329 41.60 26.92 -46.35
C SER A 329 41.19 25.69 -45.53
N THR A 330 41.81 25.44 -44.37
CA THR A 330 41.42 24.32 -43.48
C THR A 330 40.16 24.66 -42.69
N GLU A 331 40.06 25.86 -42.12
CA GLU A 331 38.87 26.34 -41.40
C GLU A 331 37.62 26.38 -42.30
N CYS A 332 37.78 26.77 -43.57
CA CYS A 332 36.71 26.73 -44.56
C CYS A 332 36.28 25.29 -44.89
N SER A 333 37.23 24.35 -44.99
CA SER A 333 36.95 22.92 -45.20
C SER A 333 36.21 22.29 -44.02
N GLU A 334 36.66 22.53 -42.79
CA GLU A 334 36.01 22.05 -41.56
C GLU A 334 34.59 22.62 -41.40
N SER A 335 34.40 23.90 -41.75
CA SER A 335 33.08 24.54 -41.76
C SER A 335 32.12 23.91 -42.78
N LEU A 336 32.64 23.52 -43.96
CA LEU A 336 31.88 22.83 -45.01
C LEU A 336 31.49 21.41 -44.61
N GLU A 337 32.39 20.69 -43.95
CA GLU A 337 32.13 19.35 -43.41
C GLU A 337 31.11 19.40 -42.26
N MET A 338 31.22 20.38 -41.36
CA MET A 338 30.23 20.62 -40.31
C MET A 338 28.84 20.99 -40.87
N LEU A 339 28.78 21.79 -41.94
CA LEU A 339 27.53 22.07 -42.65
C LEU A 339 26.93 20.83 -43.31
N SER A 340 27.76 19.94 -43.87
CA SER A 340 27.32 18.65 -44.40
C SER A 340 26.72 17.76 -43.30
N LEU A 341 27.41 17.64 -42.16
CA LEU A 341 26.94 16.89 -41.00
C LEU A 341 25.62 17.45 -40.42
N LEU A 342 25.49 18.77 -40.35
CA LEU A 342 24.25 19.43 -39.91
C LEU A 342 23.09 19.19 -40.89
N LYS A 343 23.33 19.23 -42.21
CA LYS A 343 22.32 18.87 -43.21
C LYS A 343 21.87 17.41 -43.07
N ALA A 344 22.81 16.48 -42.92
CA ALA A 344 22.49 15.07 -42.71
C ALA A 344 21.69 14.85 -41.42
N LYS A 345 22.03 15.56 -40.34
CA LYS A 345 21.30 15.50 -39.07
C LYS A 345 19.89 16.08 -39.18
N ASN A 346 19.71 17.19 -39.89
CA ASN A 346 18.39 17.78 -40.12
C ASN A 346 17.50 16.87 -40.96
N ALA A 347 18.03 16.29 -42.05
CA ALA A 347 17.30 15.31 -42.87
C ALA A 347 16.91 14.06 -42.05
N LYS A 348 17.75 13.63 -41.10
CA LYS A 348 17.38 12.56 -40.17
C LYS A 348 16.22 12.97 -39.25
N LEU A 349 16.30 14.16 -38.63
CA LEU A 349 15.24 14.66 -37.74
C LEU A 349 13.91 14.87 -38.47
N GLU A 350 13.94 15.28 -39.74
CA GLU A 350 12.75 15.41 -40.59
C GLU A 350 12.11 14.04 -40.86
N ASN A 351 12.91 13.01 -41.18
CA ASN A 351 12.42 11.62 -41.30
C ASN A 351 11.88 11.07 -39.97
N ASP A 352 12.57 11.32 -38.84
CA ASP A 352 12.13 10.89 -37.50
C ASP A 352 10.79 11.58 -37.12
N MET A 353 10.58 12.84 -37.54
CA MET A 353 9.33 13.59 -37.35
C MET A 353 8.18 13.02 -38.20
N ILE A 354 8.42 12.72 -39.48
CA ILE A 354 7.43 12.05 -40.36
C ILE A 354 7.01 10.70 -39.78
N ALA A 355 7.98 9.90 -39.31
CA ALA A 355 7.72 8.59 -38.70
C ALA A 355 6.96 8.68 -37.36
N MET A 356 7.08 9.79 -36.62
CA MET A 356 6.25 10.06 -35.44
C MET A 356 4.82 10.43 -35.82
N ASP A 357 4.63 11.28 -36.83
CA ASP A 357 3.31 11.71 -37.29
C ASP A 357 2.51 10.52 -37.86
N GLU A 358 3.15 9.60 -38.59
CA GLU A 358 2.51 8.37 -39.04
C GLU A 358 2.06 7.46 -37.87
N LYS A 359 2.87 7.33 -36.80
CA LYS A 359 2.47 6.60 -35.58
C LYS A 359 1.32 7.28 -34.83
N TYR A 360 1.30 8.61 -34.79
CA TYR A 360 0.22 9.38 -34.18
C TYR A 360 -1.10 9.17 -34.93
N ASN A 361 -1.06 9.18 -36.28
CA ASN A 361 -2.22 8.84 -37.11
C ASN A 361 -2.69 7.39 -36.91
N GLN A 362 -1.79 6.41 -36.82
CA GLN A 362 -2.14 5.02 -36.48
C GLN A 362 -2.82 4.88 -35.10
N LEU A 363 -2.40 5.67 -34.11
CA LEU A 363 -3.02 5.70 -32.78
C LEU A 363 -4.44 6.29 -32.83
N ILE A 364 -4.66 7.34 -33.62
CA ILE A 364 -5.99 7.92 -33.87
C ILE A 364 -6.92 6.91 -34.55
N GLU A 365 -6.45 6.17 -35.56
CA GLU A 365 -7.24 5.11 -36.19
C GLU A 365 -7.59 3.98 -35.20
N GLY A 366 -6.64 3.57 -34.34
CA GLY A 366 -6.87 2.59 -33.29
C GLY A 366 -7.93 3.05 -32.29
N TYR A 367 -7.85 4.30 -31.84
CA TYR A 367 -8.85 4.91 -30.95
C TYR A 367 -10.23 4.96 -31.59
N ASN A 368 -10.34 5.45 -32.83
CA ASN A 368 -11.61 5.53 -33.56
C ASN A 368 -12.23 4.14 -33.78
N ARG A 369 -11.42 3.11 -34.04
CA ARG A 369 -11.89 1.72 -34.14
C ARG A 369 -12.43 1.20 -32.80
N LEU A 370 -11.74 1.47 -31.69
CA LEU A 370 -12.18 1.09 -30.36
C LEU A 370 -13.51 1.77 -30.01
N VAL A 371 -13.64 3.07 -30.28
CA VAL A 371 -14.90 3.81 -30.08
C VAL A 371 -16.03 3.20 -30.91
N ALA A 372 -15.82 2.92 -32.20
CA ALA A 372 -16.82 2.27 -33.04
C ALA A 372 -17.20 0.86 -32.55
N GLU A 373 -16.25 0.07 -32.05
CA GLU A 373 -16.53 -1.23 -31.43
C GLU A 373 -17.36 -1.10 -30.14
N THR A 374 -17.06 -0.11 -29.29
CA THR A 374 -17.87 0.16 -28.09
C THR A 374 -19.27 0.70 -28.41
N SER A 375 -19.45 1.46 -29.50
CA SER A 375 -20.76 1.96 -29.93
C SER A 375 -21.62 0.91 -30.66
N THR A 376 -21.01 -0.08 -31.31
CA THR A 376 -21.74 -1.19 -31.97
C THR A 376 -22.08 -2.34 -31.03
N ARG A 377 -21.42 -2.42 -29.88
CA ARG A 377 -21.71 -3.40 -28.84
C ARG A 377 -22.81 -2.88 -27.92
N GLU A 378 -24.06 -3.06 -28.34
CA GLU A 378 -25.24 -2.75 -27.51
C GLU A 378 -25.07 -3.26 -26.06
N PRO A 379 -25.53 -2.51 -25.05
CA PRO A 379 -25.46 -2.94 -23.67
C PRO A 379 -26.40 -4.13 -23.46
N ARG A 380 -25.85 -5.35 -23.50
CA ARG A 380 -26.55 -6.56 -23.06
C ARG A 380 -26.97 -6.37 -21.61
N SER A 381 -28.27 -6.19 -21.41
CA SER A 381 -28.92 -6.09 -20.10
C SER A 381 -28.44 -7.21 -19.17
N PRO A 382 -28.00 -6.92 -17.93
CA PRO A 382 -27.61 -7.96 -16.97
C PRO A 382 -28.79 -8.75 -16.37
N VAL A 383 -30.03 -8.52 -16.83
CA VAL A 383 -31.26 -9.00 -16.17
C VAL A 383 -31.86 -10.21 -16.90
N GLU A 384 -31.13 -11.33 -16.96
CA GLU A 384 -31.71 -12.61 -17.41
C GLU A 384 -30.93 -13.86 -16.93
N LEU A 385 -30.58 -13.93 -15.63
CA LEU A 385 -29.95 -15.12 -15.03
C LEU A 385 -30.48 -15.50 -13.63
N VAL A 386 -31.71 -15.09 -13.29
CA VAL A 386 -32.44 -15.56 -12.11
C VAL A 386 -33.84 -16.03 -12.56
N ASP A 387 -34.32 -17.10 -11.92
CA ASP A 387 -35.59 -17.81 -12.17
C ASP A 387 -35.77 -18.53 -13.53
N LYS A 388 -35.36 -19.80 -13.53
CA LYS A 388 -36.12 -20.91 -14.17
C LYS A 388 -35.74 -22.27 -13.58
N SER A 389 -36.16 -22.50 -12.34
CA SER A 389 -36.18 -23.84 -11.73
C SER A 389 -37.47 -24.06 -10.93
N PHE A 390 -38.63 -23.94 -11.59
CA PHE A 390 -39.86 -24.52 -11.05
C PHE A 390 -40.80 -25.05 -12.13
N ASP A 391 -41.28 -26.24 -11.83
CA ASP A 391 -42.32 -27.08 -12.42
C ASP A 391 -42.30 -27.59 -13.87
N LYS A 392 -42.84 -28.81 -13.96
CA LYS A 392 -42.74 -29.77 -15.06
C LYS A 392 -44.03 -30.59 -15.13
N SER A 393 -44.97 -30.24 -16.01
CA SER A 393 -46.09 -31.11 -16.35
C SER A 393 -46.81 -30.66 -17.64
N PHE A 394 -47.15 -31.64 -18.49
CA PHE A 394 -48.32 -31.65 -19.41
C PHE A 394 -48.48 -30.49 -20.43
N THR A 395 -48.72 -30.71 -21.73
CA THR A 395 -48.94 -31.94 -22.52
C THR A 395 -48.69 -31.64 -24.01
N ASP A 396 -48.66 -32.71 -24.81
CA ASP A 396 -48.56 -32.69 -26.28
C ASP A 396 -49.51 -31.72 -26.99
N THR A 397 -49.07 -31.18 -28.13
CA THR A 397 -49.80 -31.27 -29.42
C THR A 397 -48.84 -30.91 -30.56
N GLU A 398 -48.74 -31.77 -31.57
CA GLU A 398 -47.99 -31.49 -32.81
C GLU A 398 -48.68 -30.38 -33.61
N HIS A 399 -47.93 -29.49 -34.27
CA HIS A 399 -48.24 -29.10 -35.65
C HIS A 399 -47.04 -28.42 -36.32
N SER A 400 -46.58 -29.02 -37.42
CA SER A 400 -45.86 -28.29 -38.48
C SER A 400 -46.76 -27.19 -39.05
N VAL A 401 -46.17 -26.04 -39.45
CA VAL A 401 -46.46 -25.29 -40.71
C VAL A 401 -45.96 -23.83 -40.65
N LEU A 402 -45.24 -23.44 -41.71
CA LEU A 402 -44.98 -22.10 -42.28
C LEU A 402 -44.42 -20.94 -41.41
N LEU A 403 -43.36 -20.34 -41.97
CA LEU A 403 -42.93 -18.96 -41.78
C LEU A 403 -44.10 -17.97 -42.03
N PRO A 404 -44.42 -17.07 -41.08
CA PRO A 404 -45.15 -15.84 -41.38
C PRO A 404 -44.20 -14.78 -41.96
N SER A 405 -44.67 -14.13 -43.02
CA SER A 405 -44.04 -12.97 -43.66
C SER A 405 -43.68 -11.85 -42.68
N MET A 406 -42.68 -11.03 -43.03
CA MET A 406 -42.55 -9.68 -42.47
C MET A 406 -43.80 -8.86 -42.85
N GLU A 407 -44.76 -8.75 -41.93
CA GLU A 407 -45.79 -7.72 -42.00
C GLU A 407 -45.48 -6.59 -41.01
N SER A 408 -45.53 -5.37 -41.56
CA SER A 408 -45.20 -4.12 -40.89
C SER A 408 -46.18 -3.80 -39.75
N PRO A 409 -45.71 -3.57 -38.51
CA PRO A 409 -46.58 -3.20 -37.39
C PRO A 409 -46.93 -1.69 -37.40
N TYR A 410 -47.52 -1.20 -38.50
CA TYR A 410 -48.00 0.19 -38.64
C TYR A 410 -49.44 0.27 -39.14
N SER A 411 -50.38 -0.32 -38.38
CA SER A 411 -51.81 0.01 -38.50
C SER A 411 -52.55 -0.07 -37.16
N VAL A 412 -52.17 0.78 -36.19
CA VAL A 412 -52.98 0.99 -34.97
C VAL A 412 -54.11 1.98 -35.27
N THR A 413 -55.26 1.43 -35.66
CA THR A 413 -56.51 2.17 -35.83
C THR A 413 -57.18 2.43 -34.47
N GLY A 414 -56.87 3.55 -33.82
CA GLY A 414 -57.56 3.94 -32.60
C GLY A 414 -56.97 5.15 -31.88
N GLU A 415 -57.66 6.30 -31.91
CA GLU A 415 -57.30 7.50 -31.13
C GLU A 415 -57.18 7.22 -29.61
N LYS A 416 -57.90 6.20 -29.13
CA LYS A 416 -57.86 5.75 -27.73
C LYS A 416 -56.55 5.04 -27.35
N ASP A 417 -55.89 4.38 -28.30
CA ASP A 417 -54.67 3.61 -27.99
C ASP A 417 -53.44 4.52 -28.02
N TRP A 418 -53.40 5.51 -28.91
CA TRP A 418 -52.41 6.61 -28.85
C TRP A 418 -52.46 7.37 -27.52
N LYS A 419 -53.65 7.59 -26.94
CA LYS A 419 -53.77 8.22 -25.61
C LYS A 419 -53.23 7.34 -24.48
N LYS A 420 -53.40 6.01 -24.55
CA LYS A 420 -52.80 5.09 -23.56
C LYS A 420 -51.28 5.05 -23.67
N GLU A 421 -50.74 4.95 -24.88
CA GLU A 421 -49.29 4.90 -25.08
C GLU A 421 -48.63 6.24 -24.71
N ALA A 422 -49.30 7.37 -24.96
CA ALA A 422 -48.83 8.68 -24.50
C ALA A 422 -48.78 8.81 -22.97
N GLU A 423 -49.77 8.27 -22.23
CA GLU A 423 -49.70 8.24 -20.76
C GLU A 423 -48.64 7.26 -20.24
N ARG A 424 -48.46 6.10 -20.89
CA ARG A 424 -47.37 5.17 -20.57
C ARG A 424 -46.00 5.84 -20.75
N LEU A 425 -45.76 6.49 -21.88
CA LEU A 425 -44.49 7.19 -22.15
C LEU A 425 -44.24 8.35 -21.18
N LYS A 426 -45.27 9.01 -20.64
CA LYS A 426 -45.10 9.99 -19.55
C LYS A 426 -44.64 9.32 -18.25
N VAL A 427 -45.21 8.17 -17.88
CA VAL A 427 -44.77 7.43 -16.69
C VAL A 427 -43.31 7.00 -16.85
N ASP A 428 -42.97 6.38 -17.98
CA ASP A 428 -41.60 5.95 -18.29
C ASP A 428 -40.61 7.13 -18.30
N LEU A 429 -41.02 8.31 -18.81
CA LEU A 429 -40.24 9.54 -18.76
C LEU A 429 -40.00 10.00 -17.32
N THR A 430 -41.03 10.07 -16.47
CA THR A 430 -40.87 10.49 -15.06
C THR A 430 -40.04 9.50 -14.23
N GLU A 431 -40.09 8.20 -14.55
CA GLU A 431 -39.21 7.20 -13.92
C GLU A 431 -37.76 7.37 -14.39
N SER A 432 -37.55 7.68 -15.68
CA SER A 432 -36.23 7.99 -16.23
C SER A 432 -35.63 9.26 -15.61
N GLU A 433 -36.40 10.35 -15.51
CA GLU A 433 -36.01 11.60 -14.85
C GLU A 433 -35.60 11.35 -13.38
N LYS A 434 -36.36 10.51 -12.66
CA LYS A 434 -36.02 10.11 -11.30
C LYS A 434 -34.69 9.35 -11.23
N LYS A 435 -34.46 8.38 -12.13
CA LYS A 435 -33.18 7.63 -12.22
C LYS A 435 -32.01 8.55 -12.55
N VAL A 436 -32.20 9.52 -13.45
CA VAL A 436 -31.18 10.53 -13.78
C VAL A 436 -30.86 11.41 -12.57
N ALA A 437 -31.86 11.81 -11.78
CA ALA A 437 -31.65 12.57 -10.53
C ALA A 437 -30.89 11.75 -9.47
N GLU A 438 -31.25 10.47 -9.29
CA GLU A 438 -30.54 9.55 -8.38
C GLU A 438 -29.08 9.32 -8.81
N LEU A 439 -28.82 9.13 -10.11
CA LEU A 439 -27.46 9.00 -10.66
C LEU A 439 -26.66 10.31 -10.52
N THR A 440 -27.27 11.47 -10.76
CA THR A 440 -26.62 12.78 -10.57
C THR A 440 -26.19 12.95 -9.11
N GLN A 441 -27.07 12.64 -8.15
CA GLN A 441 -26.73 12.70 -6.73
C GLN A 441 -25.62 11.71 -6.34
N LEU A 442 -25.53 10.55 -7.00
CA LEU A 442 -24.46 9.59 -6.79
C LEU A 442 -23.11 10.10 -7.33
N VAL A 443 -23.11 10.72 -8.51
CA VAL A 443 -21.92 11.37 -9.10
C VAL A 443 -21.42 12.50 -8.21
N ASP A 444 -22.29 13.36 -7.70
CA ASP A 444 -21.91 14.43 -6.76
C ASP A 444 -21.29 13.88 -5.46
N LYS A 445 -21.88 12.82 -4.89
CA LYS A 445 -21.33 12.12 -3.71
C LYS A 445 -19.95 11.51 -3.99
N LEU A 446 -19.77 10.87 -5.15
CA LEU A 446 -18.48 10.31 -5.54
C LEU A 446 -17.42 11.39 -5.81
N SER A 447 -17.81 12.53 -6.40
CA SER A 447 -16.94 13.68 -6.63
C SER A 447 -16.48 14.35 -5.31
N THR A 448 -17.40 14.50 -4.36
CA THR A 448 -17.08 15.01 -3.01
C THR A 448 -16.21 14.05 -2.19
N GLU A 449 -16.43 12.73 -2.27
CA GLU A 449 -15.55 11.75 -1.62
C GLU A 449 -14.17 11.67 -2.30
N ALA A 450 -14.10 11.79 -3.63
CA ALA A 450 -12.85 11.82 -4.38
C ALA A 450 -11.98 13.02 -3.99
N THR A 451 -12.54 14.24 -3.96
CA THR A 451 -11.84 15.45 -3.52
C THR A 451 -11.46 15.40 -2.02
N ALA A 452 -12.29 14.80 -1.17
CA ALA A 452 -11.94 14.54 0.23
C ALA A 452 -10.84 13.47 0.40
N SER A 453 -10.76 12.50 -0.51
CA SER A 453 -9.69 11.49 -0.57
C SER A 453 -8.36 12.11 -1.03
N GLU A 454 -8.39 12.91 -2.09
CA GLU A 454 -7.23 13.67 -2.59
C GLU A 454 -6.65 14.57 -1.50
N LYS A 455 -7.50 15.32 -0.78
CA LYS A 455 -7.06 16.14 0.35
C LYS A 455 -6.38 15.31 1.45
N ARG A 456 -6.94 14.16 1.83
CA ARG A 456 -6.30 13.24 2.80
C ARG A 456 -4.94 12.73 2.31
N ALA A 457 -4.79 12.46 1.01
CA ALA A 457 -3.51 12.07 0.42
C ALA A 457 -2.48 13.22 0.44
N MET A 458 -2.89 14.46 0.15
CA MET A 458 -2.03 15.64 0.27
C MET A 458 -1.55 15.86 1.71
N ASP A 459 -2.43 15.73 2.70
CA ASP A 459 -2.09 15.85 4.13
C ASP A 459 -1.12 14.73 4.57
N ALA A 460 -1.31 13.50 4.08
CA ALA A 460 -0.37 12.38 4.31
C ALA A 460 1.02 12.66 3.72
N VAL A 461 1.11 13.17 2.49
CA VAL A 461 2.39 13.56 1.86
C VAL A 461 3.05 14.72 2.60
N ALA A 462 2.27 15.68 3.11
CA ALA A 462 2.78 16.79 3.91
C ALA A 462 3.39 16.32 5.24
N THR A 463 2.70 15.43 5.95
CA THR A 463 3.22 14.83 7.20
C THR A 463 4.45 13.96 6.95
N GLN A 464 4.49 13.17 5.87
CA GLN A 464 5.67 12.38 5.48
C GLN A 464 6.90 13.28 5.20
N LYS A 465 6.71 14.40 4.50
CA LYS A 465 7.79 15.39 4.27
C LYS A 465 8.31 16.00 5.57
N GLU A 466 7.42 16.29 6.53
CA GLU A 466 7.84 16.84 7.82
C GLU A 466 8.56 15.81 8.72
N ILE A 467 8.12 14.55 8.73
CA ILE A 467 8.85 13.45 9.38
C ILE A 467 10.25 13.31 8.76
N SER A 468 10.36 13.39 7.43
CA SER A 468 11.65 13.31 6.72
C SER A 468 12.60 14.47 7.10
N ARG A 469 12.10 15.70 7.20
CA ARG A 469 12.89 16.85 7.70
C ARG A 469 13.33 16.66 9.14
N SER A 470 12.44 16.15 10.00
CA SER A 470 12.74 15.88 11.41
C SER A 470 13.84 14.83 11.56
N LEU A 471 13.79 13.76 10.75
CA LEU A 471 14.80 12.71 10.71
C LEU A 471 16.17 13.26 10.27
N ASN A 472 16.22 14.01 9.16
CA ASN A 472 17.46 14.64 8.68
C ASN A 472 18.04 15.63 9.72
N MET A 473 17.19 16.36 10.46
CA MET A 473 17.61 17.24 11.55
C MET A 473 18.10 16.45 12.78
N ALA A 474 17.59 15.24 13.04
CA ALA A 474 18.10 14.37 14.08
C ALA A 474 19.45 13.76 13.70
N GLU A 475 19.61 13.30 12.46
CA GLU A 475 20.87 12.75 11.94
C GLU A 475 21.99 13.78 11.97
N THR A 476 21.75 15.00 11.46
CA THR A 476 22.74 16.09 11.51
C THR A 476 23.15 16.46 12.94
N LYS A 477 22.22 16.43 13.92
CA LYS A 477 22.56 16.60 15.34
C LYS A 477 23.44 15.47 15.89
N ILE A 478 23.17 14.22 15.50
CA ILE A 478 23.99 13.06 15.87
C ILE A 478 25.40 13.22 15.29
N GLN A 479 25.52 13.55 14.00
CA GLN A 479 26.82 13.81 13.36
C GLN A 479 27.59 14.94 14.05
N ILE A 480 26.95 16.07 14.36
CA ILE A 480 27.57 17.19 15.11
C ILE A 480 28.03 16.73 16.51
N PHE A 481 27.24 15.91 17.21
CA PHE A 481 27.61 15.38 18.54
C PHE A 481 28.84 14.45 18.47
N HIS A 482 28.91 13.56 17.47
CA HIS A 482 30.09 12.72 17.25
C HIS A 482 31.35 13.54 16.93
N VAL A 483 31.25 14.54 16.04
CA VAL A 483 32.37 15.43 15.72
C VAL A 483 32.82 16.23 16.95
N THR A 484 31.88 16.78 17.73
CA THR A 484 32.19 17.56 18.93
C THR A 484 32.89 16.72 20.00
N ASN A 485 32.40 15.49 20.25
CA ASN A 485 33.04 14.56 21.18
C ASN A 485 34.45 14.14 20.70
N PHE A 486 34.62 13.93 19.39
CA PHE A 486 35.93 13.59 18.82
C PHE A 486 36.94 14.73 19.02
N TYR A 487 36.55 15.98 18.75
CA TYR A 487 37.36 17.17 19.04
C TYR A 487 37.69 17.30 20.54
N PHE A 488 36.72 17.04 21.42
CA PHE A 488 36.95 17.09 22.87
C PHE A 488 37.94 16.02 23.34
N MET A 489 37.87 14.80 22.78
CA MET A 489 38.82 13.72 23.05
C MET A 489 40.23 14.08 22.57
N LEU A 490 40.38 14.58 21.34
CA LEU A 490 41.65 15.08 20.81
C LEU A 490 42.25 16.20 21.69
N THR A 491 41.40 17.12 22.16
CA THR A 491 41.82 18.22 23.04
C THR A 491 42.35 17.70 24.38
N ARG A 492 41.69 16.70 24.98
CA ARG A 492 42.17 16.03 26.20
C ARG A 492 43.51 15.30 25.99
N VAL A 493 43.65 14.57 24.88
CA VAL A 493 44.92 13.88 24.55
C VAL A 493 46.06 14.89 24.38
N ASN A 494 45.84 16.00 23.67
CA ASN A 494 46.84 17.05 23.52
C ASN A 494 47.19 17.72 24.86
N LEU A 495 46.22 17.98 25.74
CA LEU A 495 46.48 18.57 27.06
C LEU A 495 47.35 17.64 27.94
N ILE A 496 47.11 16.32 27.91
CA ILE A 496 47.93 15.32 28.59
C ILE A 496 49.36 15.32 28.02
N ARG A 497 49.51 15.40 26.69
CA ARG A 497 50.80 15.43 25.99
C ARG A 497 51.65 16.65 26.39
N VAL A 498 51.03 17.80 26.64
CA VAL A 498 51.74 19.04 27.05
C VAL A 498 52.22 18.98 28.50
N HIS A 499 51.47 18.38 29.42
CA HIS A 499 51.79 18.43 30.85
C HIS A 499 52.71 17.31 31.37
N ALA A 500 53.04 16.29 30.56
CA ALA A 500 53.76 15.10 31.03
C ALA A 500 54.95 14.70 30.13
N PRO A 501 56.08 15.46 30.13
CA PRO A 501 57.23 15.18 29.27
C PRO A 501 57.85 13.78 29.48
N ALA A 502 57.76 13.23 30.69
CA ALA A 502 58.22 11.87 31.02
C ALA A 502 57.39 10.75 30.34
N TRP A 503 56.19 11.05 29.84
CA TRP A 503 55.31 10.07 29.19
C TRP A 503 55.54 9.96 27.67
N ASN A 504 56.39 10.79 27.06
CA ASN A 504 56.57 10.79 25.60
C ASN A 504 57.04 9.44 25.03
N GLN A 505 57.86 8.67 25.74
CA GLN A 505 58.26 7.31 25.30
C GLN A 505 57.09 6.31 25.34
N LEU A 506 56.23 6.39 26.37
CA LEU A 506 55.04 5.53 26.46
C LEU A 506 53.97 5.95 25.43
N LEU A 507 53.80 7.26 25.22
CA LEU A 507 52.90 7.79 24.20
C LEU A 507 53.33 7.38 22.79
N THR A 508 54.62 7.35 22.45
CA THR A 508 55.04 6.85 21.12
C THR A 508 54.69 5.38 20.89
N THR A 509 54.76 4.53 21.91
CA THR A 509 54.28 3.14 21.80
C THR A 509 52.75 3.04 21.71
N VAL A 510 52.01 3.92 22.40
CA VAL A 510 50.55 3.97 22.34
C VAL A 510 50.05 4.54 21.01
N ASP A 511 50.68 5.58 20.45
CA ASP A 511 50.37 6.14 19.12
C ASP A 511 50.61 5.08 18.03
N MET A 512 51.68 4.27 18.13
CA MET A 512 51.89 3.13 17.22
C MET A 512 50.77 2.09 17.33
N LEU A 513 50.36 1.72 18.55
CA LEU A 513 49.26 0.78 18.77
C LEU A 513 47.92 1.35 18.30
N LEU A 514 47.63 2.64 18.52
CA LEU A 514 46.43 3.30 18.02
C LEU A 514 46.39 3.35 16.49
N THR A 515 47.53 3.60 15.85
CA THR A 515 47.65 3.61 14.38
C THR A 515 47.48 2.20 13.80
N CYS A 516 48.01 1.18 14.48
CA CYS A 516 47.81 -0.21 14.11
C CYS A 516 46.34 -0.66 14.31
N LEU A 517 45.71 -0.24 15.41
CA LEU A 517 44.29 -0.49 15.66
C LEU A 517 43.37 0.24 14.68
N SER A 518 43.69 1.49 14.30
CA SER A 518 42.87 2.23 13.32
C SER A 518 42.98 1.63 11.92
N THR A 519 44.18 1.20 11.49
CA THR A 519 44.34 0.46 10.23
C THR A 519 43.63 -0.90 10.26
N LEU A 520 43.67 -1.64 11.37
CA LEU A 520 42.87 -2.85 11.56
C LEU A 520 41.36 -2.59 11.51
N LEU A 521 40.89 -1.51 12.14
CA LEU A 521 39.47 -1.13 12.11
C LEU A 521 39.01 -0.77 10.70
N ILE A 522 39.82 0.00 9.95
CA ILE A 522 39.55 0.33 8.55
C ILE A 522 39.48 -0.95 7.71
N TYR A 523 40.45 -1.87 7.86
CA TYR A 523 40.42 -3.17 7.18
C TYR A 523 39.15 -3.96 7.53
N PHE A 524 38.74 -3.98 8.79
CA PHE A 524 37.54 -4.70 9.24
C PHE A 524 36.25 -4.08 8.65
N ILE A 525 36.16 -2.75 8.59
CA ILE A 525 35.04 -2.03 7.97
C ILE A 525 34.99 -2.28 6.46
N SER A 526 36.14 -2.23 5.77
CA SER A 526 36.24 -2.56 4.33
C SER A 526 35.83 -4.02 4.06
N TYR A 527 36.26 -4.95 4.90
CA TYR A 527 35.91 -6.37 4.79
C TYR A 527 34.41 -6.61 5.05
N PHE A 528 33.83 -5.94 6.05
CA PHE A 528 32.41 -6.03 6.36
C PHE A 528 31.53 -5.46 5.24
N ASN A 529 31.90 -4.29 4.69
CA ASN A 529 31.22 -3.70 3.53
C ASN A 529 31.33 -4.58 2.28
N PHE A 530 32.46 -5.25 2.05
CA PHE A 530 32.62 -6.22 0.97
C PHE A 530 31.70 -7.43 1.13
N TYR A 531 31.53 -7.95 2.35
CA TYR A 531 30.56 -9.01 2.64
C TYR A 531 29.11 -8.59 2.42
N ILE A 532 28.74 -7.36 2.83
CA ILE A 532 27.41 -6.80 2.52
C ILE A 532 27.19 -6.73 1.01
N LEU A 533 28.19 -6.27 0.25
CA LEU A 533 28.07 -6.14 -1.20
C LEU A 533 27.91 -7.51 -1.88
N ILE A 534 28.65 -8.53 -1.45
CA ILE A 534 28.46 -9.93 -1.90
C ILE A 534 27.05 -10.42 -1.55
N PHE A 535 26.58 -10.18 -0.32
CA PHE A 535 25.25 -10.61 0.12
C PHE A 535 24.14 -9.95 -0.71
N CYS A 536 24.27 -8.65 -1.00
CA CYS A 536 23.36 -7.94 -1.90
C CYS A 536 23.37 -8.51 -3.32
N VAL A 537 24.54 -8.84 -3.88
CA VAL A 537 24.64 -9.45 -5.22
C VAL A 537 23.99 -10.85 -5.25
N PHE A 538 24.23 -11.69 -4.24
CA PHE A 538 23.55 -12.98 -4.12
C PHE A 538 22.03 -12.85 -3.95
N PHE A 539 21.58 -11.84 -3.19
CA PHE A 539 20.16 -11.58 -2.98
C PHE A 539 19.48 -11.10 -4.27
N LEU A 540 20.10 -10.18 -5.02
CA LEU A 540 19.63 -9.76 -6.35
C LEU A 540 19.61 -10.91 -7.34
N HIS A 541 20.63 -11.76 -7.38
CA HIS A 541 20.66 -12.95 -8.25
C HIS A 541 19.68 -14.05 -7.82
N SER A 542 19.13 -13.98 -6.60
CA SER A 542 18.05 -14.87 -6.15
C SER A 542 16.64 -14.31 -6.42
N LEU A 543 16.57 -13.07 -6.92
CA LEU A 543 15.34 -12.33 -7.21
C LEU A 543 15.05 -12.18 -8.72
N VAL A 544 16.03 -12.56 -9.55
CA VAL A 544 15.97 -12.66 -11.02
C VAL A 544 15.91 -14.14 -11.40
#